data_AF-A0A6J4M8F7-F1
#
_entry.id   AF-A0A6J4M8F7-F1
#
_cell.length_a   1.000
_cell.length_b   1.000
_cell.length_c   1.000
_cell.angle_alpha   90.00
_cell.angle_beta   90.00
_cell.angle_gamma   90.00
#
_symmetry.space_group_name_H-M   'P 1'
#
loop_
_entity.id
_entity.type
_entity.pdbx_description
1 polymer ?
#
loop_
_entity_poly.entity_id
_entity_poly.type
_entity_poly.pdbx_seq_one_letter_code
_entity_poly.pdbx_strand_id
1 'polypeptide(L)'
;MKRAQKALARKQKGSNNRQKARRQVAKVHAQITDARKDFLHKLTTRLVRENQTIVVEDLAIKNMVKNHKLALAISDASWGELIRQLAYKCEWYGRELIKIDRWFPSSKRCGNCGHTVDKLPLNIREWECTTCGTNHDRDVNAANNILAAGLAVSVCGATVRPQESKSPQAGARKQKPN
;
A
#
# COMPACT_ATOMS: atom_id res chain seq x y z
N MET A 1 17.20 9.64 15.58
CA MET A 1 15.95 9.83 16.38
C MET A 1 16.03 9.26 17.81
N LYS A 2 16.23 7.94 18.03
CA LYS A 2 16.20 7.30 19.37
C LYS A 2 17.12 7.95 20.42
N ARG A 3 18.33 8.36 20.05
CA ARG A 3 19.28 9.05 20.96
C ARG A 3 18.74 10.40 21.47
N ALA A 4 18.16 11.22 20.59
CA ALA A 4 17.60 12.52 20.97
C ALA A 4 16.37 12.38 21.88
N GLN A 5 15.50 11.38 21.61
CA GLN A 5 14.37 11.09 22.49
C GLN A 5 14.82 10.56 23.87
N LYS A 6 15.80 9.65 23.93
CA LYS A 6 16.39 9.21 25.21
C LYS A 6 17.01 10.37 25.99
N ALA A 7 17.72 11.27 25.31
CA ALA A 7 18.30 12.45 25.93
C ALA A 7 17.22 13.38 26.50
N LEU A 8 16.10 13.59 25.79
CA LEU A 8 14.95 14.36 26.27
C LEU A 8 14.28 13.70 27.48
N ALA A 9 14.06 12.39 27.45
CA ALA A 9 13.38 11.65 28.51
C ALA A 9 14.11 11.73 29.85
N ARG A 10 15.45 11.84 29.82
CA ARG A 10 16.29 11.98 31.02
C ARG A 10 16.29 13.40 31.62
N LYS A 11 15.65 14.40 30.98
CA LYS A 11 15.64 15.79 31.49
C LYS A 11 14.44 16.03 32.41
N GLN A 12 14.68 16.78 33.49
CA GLN A 12 13.64 17.17 34.46
C GLN A 12 12.51 17.95 33.77
N LYS A 13 11.25 17.58 34.06
CA LYS A 13 10.06 18.30 33.59
C LYS A 13 10.12 19.77 34.03
N GLY A 14 9.69 20.69 33.17
CA GLY A 14 9.73 22.13 33.43
C GLY A 14 11.10 22.81 33.26
N SER A 15 12.22 22.07 33.25
CA SER A 15 13.55 22.69 33.16
C SER A 15 13.86 23.30 31.79
N ASN A 16 14.66 24.39 31.78
CA ASN A 16 15.19 25.01 30.55
C ASN A 16 15.99 24.01 29.69
N ASN A 17 16.71 23.08 30.33
CA ASN A 17 17.46 22.03 29.65
C ASN A 17 16.54 21.03 28.92
N ARG A 18 15.36 20.74 29.47
CA ARG A 18 14.34 19.94 28.78
C ARG A 18 13.77 20.68 27.58
N GLN A 19 13.54 22.00 27.68
CA GLN A 19 13.08 22.80 26.54
C GLN A 19 14.10 22.79 25.40
N LYS A 20 15.40 22.94 25.70
CA LYS A 20 16.49 22.80 24.71
C LYS A 20 16.49 21.42 24.05
N ALA A 21 16.41 20.34 24.84
CA ALA A 21 16.34 18.97 24.31
C ALA A 21 15.09 18.73 23.43
N ARG A 22 13.94 19.33 23.78
CA ARG A 22 12.71 19.24 22.99
C ARG A 22 12.87 19.89 21.61
N ARG A 23 13.50 21.06 21.54
CA ARG A 23 13.83 21.72 20.26
C ARG A 23 14.75 20.87 19.41
N GLN A 24 15.74 20.20 20.01
CA GLN A 24 16.63 19.30 19.29
C GLN A 24 15.88 18.09 18.70
N VAL A 25 14.96 17.48 19.47
CA VAL A 25 14.09 16.41 18.96
C VAL A 25 13.26 16.90 17.78
N ALA A 26 12.63 18.08 17.90
CA ALA A 26 11.86 18.68 16.82
C ALA A 26 12.69 18.92 15.55
N LYS A 27 13.93 19.41 15.70
CA LYS A 27 14.86 19.63 14.57
C LYS A 27 15.18 18.32 13.83
N VAL A 28 15.44 17.24 14.57
CA VAL A 28 15.68 15.92 13.97
C VAL A 28 14.43 15.39 13.28
N HIS A 29 13.23 15.58 13.84
CA HIS A 29 11.99 15.21 13.18
C HIS A 29 11.79 15.99 11.88
N ALA A 30 11.98 17.31 11.90
CA ALA A 30 11.87 18.15 10.71
C ALA A 30 12.82 17.65 9.61
N GLN A 31 14.10 17.44 9.91
CA GLN A 31 15.08 16.94 8.95
C GLN A 31 14.67 15.60 8.31
N ILE A 32 14.17 14.65 9.11
CA ILE A 32 13.71 13.35 8.60
C ILE A 32 12.47 13.53 7.73
N THR A 33 11.51 14.34 8.17
CA THR A 33 10.29 14.62 7.42
C THR A 33 10.60 15.31 6.10
N ASP A 34 11.49 16.29 6.08
CA ASP A 34 11.87 17.05 4.89
C ASP A 34 12.62 16.16 3.89
N ALA A 35 13.55 15.33 4.36
CA ALA A 35 14.24 14.36 3.50
C ALA A 35 13.27 13.34 2.87
N ARG A 36 12.29 12.85 3.65
CA ARG A 36 11.24 11.95 3.13
C ARG A 36 10.36 12.65 2.10
N LYS A 37 9.93 13.88 2.37
CA LYS A 37 9.13 14.67 1.45
C LYS A 37 9.88 14.93 0.14
N ASP A 38 11.14 15.35 0.22
CA ASP A 38 11.99 15.60 -0.95
C ASP A 38 12.13 14.33 -1.80
N PHE A 39 12.44 13.19 -1.18
CA PHE A 39 12.49 11.90 -1.86
C PHE A 39 11.17 11.57 -2.57
N LEU A 40 10.04 11.67 -1.87
CA LEU A 40 8.73 11.38 -2.45
C LEU A 40 8.39 12.34 -3.58
N HIS A 41 8.70 13.63 -3.45
CA HIS A 41 8.47 14.60 -4.51
C HIS A 41 9.29 14.26 -5.75
N LYS A 42 10.59 13.93 -5.59
CA LYS A 42 11.44 13.53 -6.71
C LYS A 42 10.94 12.25 -7.38
N LEU A 43 10.63 11.23 -6.58
CA LEU A 43 10.15 9.94 -7.06
C LEU A 43 8.83 10.09 -7.83
N THR A 44 7.83 10.72 -7.23
CA THR A 44 6.51 10.86 -7.87
C THR A 44 6.55 11.76 -9.09
N THR A 45 7.36 12.82 -9.09
CA THR A 45 7.55 13.64 -10.30
C THR A 45 8.18 12.82 -11.42
N ARG A 46 9.20 12.00 -11.11
CA ARG A 46 9.82 11.11 -12.09
C ARG A 46 8.79 10.14 -12.70
N LEU A 47 8.05 9.44 -11.84
CA LEU A 47 7.03 8.48 -12.28
C LEU A 47 5.98 9.11 -13.21
N VAL A 48 5.47 10.29 -12.85
CA VAL A 48 4.44 11.00 -13.63
C VAL A 48 4.99 11.52 -14.97
N ARG A 49 6.27 11.89 -15.02
CA ARG A 49 6.89 12.36 -16.28
C ARG A 49 7.18 11.23 -17.25
N GLU A 50 7.61 10.08 -16.73
CA GLU A 50 8.03 8.93 -17.54
C GLU A 50 6.87 8.04 -17.99
N ASN A 51 5.68 8.15 -17.38
CA ASN A 51 4.55 7.25 -17.64
C ASN A 51 3.27 8.02 -17.98
N GLN A 52 2.47 7.51 -18.92
CA GLN A 52 1.15 8.08 -19.28
C GLN A 52 0.07 7.71 -18.26
N THR A 53 0.09 6.47 -17.80
CA THR A 53 -0.84 5.90 -16.83
C THR A 53 -0.05 5.26 -15.70
N ILE A 54 -0.48 5.51 -14.46
CA ILE A 54 0.07 4.89 -13.26
C ILE A 54 -1.07 4.13 -12.58
N VAL A 55 -0.86 2.84 -12.34
CA VAL A 55 -1.83 1.99 -11.62
C VAL A 55 -1.28 1.65 -10.24
N VAL A 56 -2.11 1.81 -9.23
CA VAL A 56 -1.78 1.45 -7.84
C VAL A 56 -2.89 0.62 -7.21
N GLU A 57 -2.54 -0.22 -6.24
CA GLU A 57 -3.53 -0.87 -5.39
C GLU A 57 -4.15 0.13 -4.42
N ASP A 58 -5.47 0.07 -4.25
CA ASP A 58 -6.09 0.69 -3.09
C ASP A 58 -5.69 -0.11 -1.84
N LEU A 59 -4.97 0.54 -0.90
CA LEU A 59 -4.57 -0.09 0.35
C LEU A 59 -5.35 0.52 1.51
N ALA A 60 -5.78 -0.33 2.44
CA ALA A 60 -6.41 0.09 3.69
C ALA A 60 -5.38 0.63 4.71
N ILE A 61 -4.54 1.58 4.31
CA ILE A 61 -3.34 2.03 5.06
C ILE A 61 -3.70 2.39 6.51
N LYS A 62 -4.82 3.10 6.74
CA LYS A 62 -5.32 3.46 8.07
C LYS A 62 -5.58 2.24 8.98
N ASN A 63 -6.03 1.12 8.41
CA ASN A 63 -6.23 -0.12 9.15
C ASN A 63 -4.91 -0.87 9.34
N MET A 64 -4.02 -0.86 8.35
CA MET A 64 -2.74 -1.54 8.43
C MET A 64 -1.83 -0.95 9.52
N VAL A 65 -1.83 0.37 9.69
CA VAL A 65 -1.06 1.04 10.76
C VAL A 65 -1.60 0.78 12.17
N LYS A 66 -2.79 0.19 12.32
CA LYS A 66 -3.28 -0.27 13.64
C LYS A 66 -2.52 -1.49 14.15
N ASN A 67 -1.87 -2.26 13.26
CA ASN A 67 -0.99 -3.34 13.68
C ASN A 67 0.34 -2.76 14.17
N HIS A 68 0.53 -2.68 15.48
CA HIS A 68 1.73 -2.13 16.10
C HIS A 68 3.06 -2.78 15.65
N LYS A 69 3.04 -4.04 15.19
CA LYS A 69 4.25 -4.70 14.67
C LYS A 69 4.69 -4.15 13.31
N LEU A 70 3.74 -3.69 12.49
CA LEU A 70 3.98 -3.20 11.13
C LEU A 70 3.84 -1.68 10.99
N ALA A 71 3.21 -1.02 11.96
CA ALA A 71 2.88 0.40 11.92
C ALA A 71 4.08 1.30 11.60
N LEU A 72 5.24 1.02 12.21
CA LEU A 72 6.46 1.79 11.96
C LEU A 72 6.95 1.61 10.52
N ALA A 73 7.04 0.38 10.02
CA ALA A 73 7.50 0.09 8.68
C ALA A 73 6.58 0.71 7.61
N ILE A 74 5.26 0.60 7.79
CA ILE A 74 4.26 1.21 6.89
C ILE A 74 4.36 2.74 6.92
N SER A 75 4.48 3.33 8.11
CA SER A 75 4.58 4.79 8.25
C SER A 75 5.88 5.33 7.65
N ASP A 76 6.98 4.58 7.78
CA ASP A 76 8.26 4.94 7.19
C ASP A 76 8.23 4.84 5.66
N ALA A 77 7.54 3.84 5.10
CA ALA A 77 7.34 3.70 3.67
C ALA A 77 6.45 4.79 3.05
N SER A 78 5.71 5.55 3.86
CA SER A 78 4.98 6.76 3.46
C SER A 78 3.97 6.55 2.31
N TRP A 79 3.36 5.37 2.20
CA TRP A 79 2.46 5.01 1.09
C TRP A 79 1.28 5.98 0.89
N GLY A 80 0.70 6.48 1.98
CA GLY A 80 -0.41 7.42 1.89
C GLY A 80 0.01 8.75 1.25
N GLU A 81 1.20 9.23 1.61
CA GLU A 81 1.76 10.46 1.04
C GLU A 81 2.19 10.25 -0.41
N LEU A 82 2.77 9.09 -0.75
CA LEU A 82 3.09 8.72 -2.13
C LEU A 82 1.85 8.79 -3.03
N ILE A 83 0.75 8.13 -2.63
CA ILE A 83 -0.51 8.12 -3.40
C ILE A 83 -1.11 9.53 -3.48
N ARG A 84 -1.07 10.30 -2.38
CA ARG A 84 -1.53 11.70 -2.37
C ARG A 84 -0.75 12.55 -3.36
N GLN A 85 0.57 12.36 -3.44
CA GLN A 85 1.43 13.08 -4.37
C GLN A 85 1.22 12.68 -5.82
N LEU A 86 1.08 11.39 -6.09
CA LEU A 86 0.74 10.91 -7.42
C LEU A 86 -0.60 11.49 -7.89
N ALA A 87 -1.62 11.55 -7.01
CA ALA A 87 -2.93 12.05 -7.37
C ALA A 87 -2.90 13.48 -7.94
N TYR A 88 -2.35 14.45 -7.18
CA TYR A 88 -2.32 15.84 -7.66
C TYR A 88 -1.32 16.03 -8.82
N LYS A 89 -0.22 15.27 -8.88
CA LYS A 89 0.72 15.39 -9.99
C LYS A 89 0.19 14.80 -11.28
N CYS A 90 -0.50 13.66 -11.22
CA CYS A 90 -1.16 13.11 -12.38
C CYS A 90 -2.15 14.12 -12.96
N GLU A 91 -2.94 14.78 -12.11
CA GLU A 91 -3.83 15.87 -12.52
C GLU A 91 -3.05 17.04 -13.18
N TRP A 92 -1.96 17.52 -12.58
CA TRP A 92 -1.18 18.63 -13.14
C TRP A 92 -0.53 18.33 -14.49
N TYR A 93 -0.07 17.10 -14.69
CA TYR A 93 0.66 16.70 -15.90
C TYR A 93 -0.23 16.00 -16.93
N GLY A 94 -1.54 15.94 -16.71
CA GLY A 94 -2.47 15.24 -17.61
C GLY A 94 -2.14 13.75 -17.74
N ARG A 95 -1.85 13.09 -16.61
CA ARG A 95 -1.64 11.64 -16.51
C ARG A 95 -2.81 10.98 -15.83
N GLU A 96 -3.00 9.71 -16.11
CA GLU A 96 -4.03 8.90 -15.47
C GLU A 96 -3.47 8.21 -14.23
N LEU A 97 -4.18 8.32 -13.10
CA LEU A 97 -3.92 7.53 -11.90
C LEU A 97 -5.10 6.60 -11.65
N ILE A 98 -4.89 5.30 -11.83
CA ILE A 98 -5.91 4.28 -11.61
C ILE A 98 -5.67 3.58 -10.28
N LYS A 99 -6.71 3.49 -9.46
CA LYS A 99 -6.70 2.68 -8.24
C LYS A 99 -7.50 1.43 -8.47
N ILE A 100 -6.86 0.28 -8.34
CA ILE A 100 -7.58 -1.01 -8.40
C ILE A 100 -8.07 -1.44 -7.03
N ASP A 101 -9.11 -2.26 -7.01
CA ASP A 101 -9.71 -2.75 -5.78
C ASP A 101 -8.72 -3.58 -4.95
N ARG A 102 -8.77 -3.39 -3.63
CA ARG A 102 -7.86 -4.02 -2.66
C ARG A 102 -8.01 -5.53 -2.53
N TRP A 103 -9.14 -6.08 -2.94
CA TRP A 103 -9.43 -7.51 -2.89
C TRP A 103 -9.02 -8.23 -4.17
N PHE A 104 -8.52 -7.48 -5.17
CA PHE A 104 -7.93 -8.08 -6.35
C PHE A 104 -6.71 -8.93 -5.94
N PRO A 105 -6.67 -10.24 -6.30
CA PRO A 105 -5.64 -11.16 -5.83
C PRO A 105 -4.32 -11.01 -6.62
N SER A 106 -3.78 -9.80 -6.72
CA SER A 106 -2.62 -9.45 -7.56
C SER A 106 -1.43 -10.39 -7.37
N SER A 107 -1.06 -10.70 -6.13
CA SER A 107 0.08 -11.58 -5.81
C SER A 107 -0.22 -13.06 -5.96
N LYS A 108 -1.49 -13.48 -5.85
CA LYS A 108 -1.93 -14.88 -5.90
C LYS A 108 -2.35 -15.33 -7.30
N ARG A 109 -2.68 -14.39 -8.17
CA ARG A 109 -3.07 -14.64 -9.55
C ARG A 109 -1.83 -14.85 -10.40
N CYS A 110 -1.78 -15.92 -11.18
CA CYS A 110 -0.76 -16.13 -12.18
C CYS A 110 -0.95 -15.12 -13.31
N GLY A 111 0.06 -14.29 -13.59
CA GLY A 111 0.01 -13.32 -14.70
C GLY A 111 0.02 -13.97 -16.08
N ASN A 112 0.40 -15.25 -16.19
CA ASN A 112 0.42 -15.99 -17.46
C ASN A 112 -0.94 -16.64 -17.78
N CYS A 113 -1.48 -17.47 -16.89
CA CYS A 113 -2.71 -18.24 -17.14
C CYS A 113 -3.95 -17.74 -16.37
N GLY A 114 -3.79 -16.79 -15.45
CA GLY A 114 -4.90 -16.26 -14.65
C GLY A 114 -5.38 -17.14 -13.49
N HIS A 115 -4.78 -18.33 -13.27
CA HIS A 115 -5.09 -19.17 -12.12
C HIS A 115 -4.76 -18.44 -10.80
N THR A 116 -5.66 -18.50 -9.82
CA THR A 116 -5.46 -17.88 -8.50
C THR A 116 -5.19 -18.95 -7.47
N VAL A 117 -4.03 -18.89 -6.81
CA VAL A 117 -3.69 -19.83 -5.73
C VAL A 117 -4.48 -19.50 -4.46
N ASP A 118 -4.90 -20.53 -3.72
CA ASP A 118 -5.71 -20.35 -2.50
C ASP A 118 -4.92 -19.64 -1.39
N LYS A 119 -3.70 -20.12 -1.13
CA LYS A 119 -2.84 -19.66 -0.04
C LYS A 119 -1.46 -19.29 -0.57
N LEU A 120 -1.02 -18.08 -0.24
CA LEU A 120 0.31 -17.59 -0.58
C LEU A 120 0.89 -16.78 0.61
N PRO A 121 1.40 -17.47 1.65
CA PRO A 121 1.97 -16.86 2.86
C PRO A 121 3.04 -15.80 2.57
N LEU A 122 3.06 -14.67 3.27
CA LEU A 122 3.91 -13.50 2.95
C LEU A 122 5.42 -13.78 2.80
N ASN A 123 5.94 -14.83 3.42
CA ASN A 123 7.34 -15.24 3.36
C ASN A 123 7.75 -15.90 2.02
N ILE A 124 6.80 -16.32 1.20
CA ILE A 124 7.09 -16.95 -0.11
C ILE A 124 7.39 -15.86 -1.14
N ARG A 125 8.63 -15.66 -1.55
CA ARG A 125 8.96 -14.58 -2.50
C ARG A 125 8.91 -15.03 -3.95
N GLU A 126 9.11 -16.31 -4.19
CA GLU A 126 9.04 -16.95 -5.50
C GLU A 126 8.09 -18.14 -5.43
N TRP A 127 7.31 -18.37 -6.49
CA TRP A 127 6.38 -19.50 -6.57
C TRP A 127 6.16 -19.94 -8.01
N GLU A 128 5.90 -21.24 -8.20
CA GLU A 128 5.54 -21.82 -9.49
C GLU A 128 4.02 -21.96 -9.59
N CYS A 129 3.45 -21.59 -10.74
CA CYS A 129 2.03 -21.80 -10.99
C CYS A 129 1.71 -23.28 -11.18
N THR A 130 0.85 -23.83 -10.32
CA THR A 130 0.39 -25.22 -10.37
C THR A 130 -0.39 -25.61 -11.62
N THR A 131 -0.86 -24.63 -12.41
CA THR A 131 -1.64 -24.88 -13.64
C THR A 131 -0.79 -24.82 -14.90
N CYS A 132 0.16 -23.88 -15.00
CA CYS A 132 0.93 -23.65 -16.23
C CYS A 132 2.45 -23.73 -16.06
N GLY A 133 2.97 -24.02 -14.85
CA GLY A 133 4.40 -24.19 -14.58
C GLY A 133 5.23 -22.91 -14.63
N THR A 134 4.60 -21.73 -14.78
CA THR A 134 5.34 -20.46 -14.82
C THR A 134 5.88 -20.11 -13.43
N ASN A 135 7.17 -19.79 -13.35
CA ASN A 135 7.80 -19.26 -12.14
C ASN A 135 7.59 -17.75 -12.02
N HIS A 136 7.25 -17.30 -10.82
CA HIS A 136 6.94 -15.92 -10.50
C HIS A 136 7.77 -15.39 -9.35
N ASP A 137 8.43 -14.25 -9.52
CA ASP A 137 8.67 -13.33 -8.40
C ASP A 137 7.32 -12.72 -8.00
N ARG A 138 6.99 -12.78 -6.70
CA ARG A 138 5.69 -12.35 -6.18
C ARG A 138 5.39 -10.89 -6.53
N ASP A 139 6.35 -10.00 -6.33
CA ASP A 139 6.09 -8.56 -6.43
C ASP A 139 6.06 -8.10 -7.89
N VAL A 140 6.91 -8.67 -8.76
CA VAL A 140 6.87 -8.42 -10.21
C VAL A 140 5.57 -8.96 -10.80
N ASN A 141 5.15 -10.18 -10.43
CA ASN A 141 3.88 -10.74 -10.87
C ASN A 141 2.69 -9.90 -10.37
N ALA A 142 2.72 -9.46 -9.10
CA ALA A 142 1.70 -8.56 -8.56
C ALA A 142 1.64 -7.25 -9.34
N ALA A 143 2.79 -6.60 -9.60
CA ALA A 143 2.87 -5.36 -10.39
C ALA A 143 2.26 -5.51 -11.80
N ASN A 144 2.59 -6.60 -12.49
CA ASN A 144 2.04 -6.89 -13.82
C ASN A 144 0.52 -7.13 -13.78
N ASN A 145 0.04 -7.87 -12.78
CA ASN A 145 -1.40 -8.09 -12.59
C ASN A 145 -2.15 -6.80 -12.24
N ILE A 146 -1.56 -5.94 -11.41
CA ILE A 146 -2.11 -4.63 -11.06
C ILE A 146 -2.26 -3.79 -12.32
N LEU A 147 -1.20 -3.69 -13.13
CA LEU A 147 -1.23 -2.96 -14.39
C LEU A 147 -2.30 -3.50 -15.33
N ALA A 148 -2.35 -4.81 -15.55
CA ALA A 148 -3.35 -5.45 -16.40
C ALA A 148 -4.78 -5.16 -15.93
N ALA A 149 -5.04 -5.26 -14.62
CA ALA A 149 -6.34 -4.94 -14.04
C ALA A 149 -6.70 -3.45 -14.21
N GLY A 150 -5.74 -2.54 -14.01
CA GLY A 150 -5.96 -1.11 -14.19
C GLY A 150 -6.26 -0.73 -15.64
N LEU A 151 -5.53 -1.30 -16.60
CA LEU A 151 -5.80 -1.07 -18.02
C LEU A 151 -7.18 -1.60 -18.43
N ALA A 152 -7.60 -2.75 -17.91
CA ALA A 152 -8.95 -3.27 -18.13
C ALA A 152 -10.03 -2.31 -17.59
N VAL A 153 -9.81 -1.67 -16.43
CA VAL A 153 -10.72 -0.65 -15.89
C VAL A 153 -10.80 0.57 -16.81
N SER A 154 -9.66 1.06 -17.31
CA SER A 154 -9.59 2.25 -18.18
C SER A 154 -10.32 2.02 -19.51
N VAL A 155 -10.10 0.87 -20.15
CA VAL A 155 -10.72 0.53 -21.44
C VAL A 155 -12.22 0.24 -21.32
N CYS A 156 -12.65 -0.45 -20.26
CA CYS A 156 -14.03 -0.92 -20.13
C CYS A 156 -14.93 0.00 -19.29
N GLY A 157 -14.39 1.05 -18.65
CA GLY A 157 -15.13 1.90 -17.71
C GLY A 157 -15.67 1.16 -16.47
N ALA A 158 -15.25 -0.09 -16.24
CA ALA A 158 -15.83 -0.99 -15.26
C ALA A 158 -14.94 -1.13 -14.02
N THR A 159 -15.49 -0.91 -12.82
CA THR A 159 -14.81 -1.30 -11.57
C THR A 159 -14.75 -2.82 -11.50
N VAL A 160 -13.57 -3.41 -11.70
CA VAL A 160 -13.37 -4.87 -11.63
C VAL A 160 -13.51 -5.32 -10.18
N ARG A 161 -14.69 -5.83 -9.81
CA ARG A 161 -14.91 -6.61 -8.59
C ARG A 161 -14.51 -8.06 -8.86
N PRO A 162 -13.86 -8.77 -7.92
CA PRO A 162 -13.68 -10.21 -8.05
C PRO A 162 -15.06 -10.88 -8.13
N GLN A 163 -15.24 -11.83 -9.06
CA GLN A 163 -16.46 -12.63 -9.07
C GLN A 163 -16.55 -13.45 -7.78
N GLU A 164 -17.56 -13.15 -6.97
CA GLU A 164 -17.88 -13.91 -5.76
C GLU A 164 -18.18 -15.36 -6.15
N SER A 165 -17.42 -16.30 -5.60
CA SER A 165 -17.80 -17.70 -5.60
C SER A 165 -19.09 -17.82 -4.79
N LYS A 166 -20.17 -18.23 -5.46
CA LYS A 166 -21.48 -18.49 -4.81
C LYS A 166 -21.29 -19.52 -3.71
N SER A 167 -21.32 -19.07 -2.45
CA SER A 167 -21.50 -19.97 -1.31
C SER A 167 -22.95 -20.47 -1.31
N PRO A 168 -23.23 -21.75 -0.97
CA PRO A 168 -24.59 -22.26 -0.95
C PRO A 168 -25.40 -21.55 0.15
N GLN A 169 -26.63 -21.15 -0.19
CA GLN A 169 -27.58 -20.53 0.73
C GLN A 169 -27.81 -21.41 1.97
N ALA A 170 -27.58 -20.86 3.16
CA ALA A 170 -28.03 -21.46 4.41
C ALA A 170 -29.57 -21.39 4.46
N GLY A 171 -30.21 -22.57 4.54
CA GLY A 171 -31.66 -22.69 4.61
C GLY A 171 -32.28 -21.98 5.81
N ALA A 172 -33.39 -21.29 5.56
CA ALA A 172 -34.18 -20.60 6.57
C ALA A 172 -34.71 -21.59 7.64
N ARG A 173 -34.31 -21.38 8.89
CA ARG A 173 -34.84 -22.10 10.06
C ARG A 173 -36.18 -21.46 10.43
N LYS A 174 -37.29 -22.15 10.15
CA LYS A 174 -38.63 -21.76 10.63
C LYS A 174 -38.67 -21.85 12.17
N GLN A 175 -38.92 -20.73 12.85
CA GLN A 175 -39.38 -20.75 14.24
C GLN A 175 -40.88 -21.08 14.25
N LYS A 176 -41.29 -22.07 15.05
CA LYS A 176 -42.69 -22.33 15.37
C LYS A 176 -43.09 -21.44 16.56
N PRO A 177 -44.30 -20.84 16.56
CA PRO A 177 -44.81 -20.12 17.72
C PRO A 177 -45.51 -21.07 18.68
N ASN A 178 -45.07 -21.05 19.94
CA ASN A 178 -45.84 -21.01 21.19
C ASN A 178 -44.92 -21.30 22.36
#